data_AF-A0A7V1PYF4-F1
#
_entry.id   AF-A0A7V1PYF4-F1
#
_cell.length_a   1.000
_cell.length_b   1.000
_cell.length_c   1.000
_cell.angle_alpha   90.00
_cell.angle_beta   90.00
_cell.angle_gamma   90.00
#
_symmetry.space_group_name_H-M   'P 1'
#
loop_
_entity.id
_entity.type
_entity.pdbx_description
1 polymer ?
#
loop_
_entity_poly.entity_id
_entity_poly.type
_entity_poly.pdbx_seq_one_letter_code
_entity_poly.pdbx_strand_id
1 'polypeptide(L)'
;MQGDAKHKKENFIFFLGGYDLEMITIREILEENEQEYIDKNLKWGAKLSEYKDKLAELHHNEIPVLIELTLDIPAPKNATIIDHHNEKENKPSSLEQIAELLNVKLNRRQQLIAANDRGHISALKEICASENEIREIRKKDKDAQGVTEEDESLAKESIEENKRDVIGATIIKSLSDKFSPITDLMYGKTDRLLIYNDNSLLYIGYGKPKLVKKYEKIVDGHKAFYGGGKKGYFGMLIENNNEETMKKLVDEVIETLNKEENEKIYSYHIFLFPFKWKHWDVKNEETLKDKFKVEYFRGKLLADEPNKTKWERKQFSLDYYDQYNEYNYFYEYVREILYDLGENLKTKQTKDNDKLINHFEYKLPEDKTLFYNIKLCDSKSTIYNLEID
;
A
#
# COMPACT_ATOMS: atom_id res chain seq x y z
N MET A 1 18.21 14.08 53.81
CA MET A 1 19.19 13.98 52.71
C MET A 1 18.52 13.24 51.56
N GLN A 2 17.78 13.94 50.71
CA GLN A 2 17.35 13.41 49.42
C GLN A 2 18.37 13.95 48.42
N GLY A 3 19.22 13.06 47.91
CA GLY A 3 20.21 13.39 46.91
C GLY A 3 19.53 13.53 45.56
N ASP A 4 19.71 14.69 44.94
CA ASP A 4 19.46 14.94 43.53
C ASP A 4 20.19 13.87 42.68
N ALA A 5 19.43 12.95 42.10
CA ALA A 5 19.91 12.17 40.97
C ALA A 5 19.91 13.09 39.75
N LYS A 6 20.93 13.96 39.65
CA LYS A 6 21.31 14.55 38.36
C LYS A 6 21.59 13.37 37.42
N HIS A 7 20.69 13.13 36.47
CA HIS A 7 20.93 12.23 35.36
C HIS A 7 22.31 12.59 34.78
N LYS A 8 23.21 11.62 34.79
CA LYS A 8 24.55 11.76 34.22
C LYS A 8 24.31 12.01 32.73
N LYS A 9 24.48 13.25 32.27
CA LYS A 9 24.36 13.63 30.85
C LYS A 9 25.40 12.77 30.13
N GLU A 10 24.96 11.75 29.39
CA GLU A 10 25.86 10.92 28.60
C GLU A 10 26.58 11.83 27.60
N ASN A 11 27.88 11.60 27.40
CA ASN A 11 28.71 12.52 26.60
C ASN A 11 28.56 12.18 25.12
N PHE A 12 27.37 12.44 24.57
CA PHE A 12 27.07 12.21 23.17
C PHE A 12 27.71 13.27 22.28
N ILE A 13 28.32 12.84 21.18
CA ILE A 13 28.78 13.71 20.09
C ILE A 13 28.02 13.31 18.83
N PHE A 14 27.18 14.20 18.32
CA PHE A 14 26.28 13.91 17.20
C PHE A 14 26.95 14.22 15.85
N PHE A 15 26.85 13.31 14.89
CA PHE A 15 27.39 13.44 13.54
C PHE A 15 26.23 13.44 12.54
N LEU A 16 25.98 14.59 11.91
CA LEU A 16 24.78 14.81 11.10
C LEU A 16 24.96 14.31 9.66
N GLY A 17 23.88 13.74 9.13
CA GLY A 17 23.81 13.09 7.83
C GLY A 17 23.37 14.01 6.69
N GLY A 18 22.52 13.50 5.82
CA GLY A 18 22.03 14.20 4.64
C GLY A 18 21.25 15.48 4.99
N TYR A 19 21.50 16.56 4.25
CA TYR A 19 20.89 17.85 4.51
C TYR A 19 19.48 17.95 3.89
N ASP A 20 18.47 17.91 4.75
CA ASP A 20 17.06 18.16 4.47
C ASP A 20 16.36 18.80 5.68
N LEU A 21 15.04 18.93 5.65
CA LEU A 21 14.31 19.57 6.74
C LEU A 21 14.34 18.75 8.04
N GLU A 22 14.42 17.42 7.96
CA GLU A 22 14.55 16.59 9.16
C GLU A 22 15.89 16.89 9.83
N MET A 23 16.99 16.86 9.08
CA MET A 23 18.33 17.10 9.61
C MET A 23 18.51 18.50 10.18
N ILE A 24 17.95 19.54 9.53
CA ILE A 24 17.92 20.90 10.09
C ILE A 24 17.19 20.91 11.44
N THR A 25 16.05 20.21 11.53
CA THR A 25 15.24 20.17 12.75
C THR A 25 15.95 19.39 13.86
N ILE A 26 16.68 18.33 13.52
CA ILE A 26 17.55 17.61 14.46
C ILE A 26 18.62 18.56 15.00
N ARG A 27 19.30 19.33 14.14
CA ARG A 27 20.28 20.33 14.57
C ARG A 27 19.68 21.35 15.55
N GLU A 28 18.48 21.88 15.24
CA GLU A 28 17.75 22.80 16.13
C GLU A 28 17.52 22.16 17.52
N ILE A 29 17.07 20.90 17.59
CA ILE A 29 16.89 20.19 18.87
C ILE A 29 18.20 20.02 19.63
N LEU A 30 19.30 19.70 18.95
CA LEU A 30 20.62 19.55 19.57
C LEU A 30 21.10 20.86 20.18
N GLU A 31 20.94 21.97 19.47
CA GLU A 31 21.26 23.32 19.95
C GLU A 31 20.41 23.70 21.17
N GLU A 32 19.09 23.51 21.11
CA GLU A 32 18.16 23.80 22.20
C GLU A 32 18.46 23.01 23.48
N ASN A 33 19.08 21.82 23.36
CA ASN A 33 19.40 20.92 24.48
C ASN A 33 20.89 20.94 24.88
N GLU A 34 21.66 21.90 24.35
CA GLU A 34 23.10 22.07 24.61
C GLU A 34 23.87 20.76 24.38
N GLN A 35 23.61 20.11 23.24
CA GLN A 35 24.31 18.91 22.80
C GLN A 35 25.41 19.26 21.80
N GLU A 36 26.54 18.56 21.88
CA GLU A 36 27.64 18.77 20.95
C GLU A 36 27.40 18.00 19.65
N TYR A 37 27.57 18.70 18.52
CA TYR A 37 27.36 18.10 17.21
C TYR A 37 28.39 18.61 16.19
N ILE A 38 28.58 17.80 15.15
CA ILE A 38 29.43 18.13 14.00
C ILE A 38 28.58 17.99 12.75
N ASP A 39 28.44 19.11 12.04
CA ASP A 39 27.71 19.19 10.79
C ASP A 39 28.62 19.63 9.64
N LYS A 40 28.79 18.77 8.64
CA LYS A 40 29.52 19.09 7.40
C LYS A 40 28.60 19.56 6.26
N ASN A 41 27.30 19.73 6.53
CA ASN A 41 26.26 20.02 5.53
C ASN A 41 26.31 19.03 4.37
N LEU A 42 26.40 17.74 4.68
CA LEU A 42 26.53 16.69 3.69
C LEU A 42 25.22 16.54 2.91
N LYS A 43 25.31 16.20 1.63
CA LYS A 43 24.12 15.90 0.82
C LYS A 43 23.59 14.51 1.13
N TRP A 44 22.38 14.22 0.65
CA TRP A 44 21.83 12.86 0.64
C TRP A 44 22.85 11.83 0.13
N GLY A 45 22.90 10.67 0.80
CA GLY A 45 23.99 9.70 0.60
C GLY A 45 25.26 10.03 1.40
N ALA A 46 25.14 10.83 2.47
CA ALA A 46 26.23 11.18 3.37
C ALA A 46 26.95 9.94 3.91
N LYS A 47 28.28 9.96 3.92
CA LYS A 47 29.13 8.81 4.28
C LYS A 47 29.80 9.02 5.62
N LEU A 48 29.96 7.94 6.39
CA LEU A 48 30.68 7.99 7.66
C LEU A 48 32.15 8.38 7.46
N SER A 49 32.76 7.97 6.34
CA SER A 49 34.14 8.32 6.00
C SER A 49 34.39 9.83 5.90
N GLU A 50 33.36 10.63 5.61
CA GLU A 50 33.46 12.09 5.64
C GLU A 50 33.83 12.61 7.03
N TYR A 51 33.49 11.89 8.11
CA TYR A 51 33.80 12.24 9.48
C TYR A 51 35.03 11.52 10.06
N LYS A 52 35.78 10.77 9.25
CA LYS A 52 36.89 9.92 9.72
C LYS A 52 37.89 10.66 10.62
N ASP A 53 38.28 11.87 10.25
CA ASP A 53 39.25 12.66 11.04
C ASP A 53 38.67 13.05 12.40
N LYS A 54 37.38 13.41 12.45
CA LYS A 54 36.68 13.78 13.68
C LYS A 54 36.39 12.61 14.60
N LEU A 55 36.09 11.45 14.02
CA LEU A 55 35.94 10.21 14.80
C LEU A 55 37.26 9.78 15.45
N ALA A 56 38.40 10.08 14.83
CA ALA A 56 39.71 9.77 15.39
C ALA A 56 40.12 10.70 16.55
N GLU A 57 39.49 11.87 16.68
CA GLU A 57 39.73 12.84 17.75
C GLU A 57 38.95 12.50 19.03
N LEU A 58 37.96 11.59 18.98
CA LEU A 58 37.07 11.29 20.10
C LEU A 58 37.79 10.67 21.31
N HIS A 59 37.39 11.12 22.49
CA HIS A 59 37.81 10.57 23.77
C HIS A 59 37.06 9.28 24.13
N HIS A 60 37.64 8.43 24.99
CA HIS A 60 37.07 7.11 25.31
C HIS A 60 35.69 7.16 25.99
N ASN A 61 35.37 8.28 26.64
CA ASN A 61 34.08 8.52 27.30
C ASN A 61 33.04 9.20 26.39
N GLU A 62 33.42 9.59 25.17
CA GLU A 62 32.52 10.18 24.18
C GLU A 62 31.81 9.09 23.38
N ILE A 63 30.50 9.24 23.23
CA ILE A 63 29.64 8.30 22.54
C ILE A 63 29.21 8.94 21.22
N PRO A 64 29.78 8.51 20.08
CA PRO A 64 29.37 9.06 18.79
C PRO A 64 27.96 8.60 18.44
N VAL A 65 27.10 9.56 18.09
CA VAL A 65 25.75 9.31 17.56
C VAL A 65 25.76 9.61 16.07
N LEU A 66 25.68 8.58 15.25
CA LEU A 66 25.79 8.66 13.79
C LEU A 66 24.38 8.69 13.20
N ILE A 67 24.01 9.82 12.60
CA ILE A 67 22.63 10.06 12.12
C ILE A 67 22.63 9.99 10.60
N GLU A 68 21.96 8.98 10.05
CA GLU A 68 21.74 8.79 8.60
C GLU A 68 23.02 8.78 7.75
N LEU A 69 24.09 8.25 8.32
CA LEU A 69 25.36 8.06 7.64
C LEU A 69 25.45 6.66 7.05
N THR A 70 25.80 6.61 5.77
CA THR A 70 26.23 5.37 5.11
C THR A 70 27.51 4.87 5.79
N LEU A 71 27.46 3.66 6.34
CA LEU A 71 28.58 3.03 7.06
C LEU A 71 29.58 2.40 6.08
N ASP A 72 30.22 3.23 5.25
CA ASP A 72 31.22 2.82 4.27
C ASP A 72 32.61 2.50 4.87
N ILE A 73 32.79 2.81 6.15
CA ILE A 73 33.90 2.39 7.01
C ILE A 73 33.36 1.82 8.32
N PRO A 74 34.14 1.01 9.07
CA PRO A 74 33.71 0.51 10.38
C PRO A 74 33.38 1.64 11.35
N ALA A 75 32.17 1.61 11.91
CA ALA A 75 31.76 2.54 12.96
C ALA A 75 32.50 2.24 14.29
N PRO A 76 32.72 3.26 15.15
CA PRO A 76 33.20 3.04 16.51
C PRO A 76 32.32 2.05 17.26
N LYS A 77 32.92 1.15 18.06
CA LYS A 77 32.19 0.07 18.74
C LYS A 77 31.12 0.55 19.72
N ASN A 78 31.35 1.73 20.31
CA ASN A 78 30.43 2.36 21.25
C ASN A 78 29.44 3.33 20.55
N ALA A 79 29.41 3.38 19.22
CA ALA A 79 28.55 4.32 18.50
C ALA A 79 27.07 3.93 18.60
N THR A 80 26.22 4.95 18.69
CA THR A 80 24.77 4.83 18.50
C THR A 80 24.46 5.17 17.04
N ILE A 81 23.76 4.28 16.33
CA ILE A 81 23.38 4.48 14.93
C ILE A 81 21.89 4.81 14.86
N ILE A 82 21.58 6.02 14.40
CA ILE A 82 20.21 6.51 14.17
C ILE A 82 19.97 6.60 12.68
N ASP A 83 18.96 5.90 12.20
CA ASP A 83 18.63 5.79 10.78
C ASP A 83 17.30 5.04 10.64
N HIS A 84 16.55 5.33 9.58
CA HIS A 84 15.28 4.70 9.25
C HIS A 84 15.16 4.39 7.74
N HIS A 85 16.26 4.36 7.00
CA HIS A 85 16.25 4.02 5.57
C HIS A 85 16.49 2.52 5.32
N ASN A 86 16.13 2.05 4.12
CA ASN A 86 16.40 0.69 3.66
C ASN A 86 15.87 -0.39 4.63
N GLU A 87 16.73 -1.27 5.15
CA GLU A 87 16.32 -2.32 6.09
C GLU A 87 15.74 -1.77 7.41
N LYS A 88 16.00 -0.50 7.71
CA LYS A 88 15.48 0.20 8.89
C LYS A 88 14.21 0.99 8.59
N GLU A 89 13.58 0.83 7.42
CA GLU A 89 12.36 1.57 7.02
C GLU A 89 11.16 1.43 7.97
N ASN A 90 11.18 0.42 8.83
CA ASN A 90 10.14 0.21 9.85
C ASN A 90 10.45 0.90 11.18
N LYS A 91 11.58 1.60 11.32
CA LYS A 91 11.92 2.36 12.52
C LYS A 91 11.21 3.72 12.54
N PRO A 92 11.06 4.36 13.72
CA PRO A 92 10.72 5.78 13.80
C PRO A 92 11.71 6.64 13.00
N SER A 93 11.30 7.84 12.61
CA SER A 93 12.17 8.77 11.88
C SER A 93 13.42 9.11 12.71
N SER A 94 14.49 9.61 12.09
CA SER A 94 15.71 9.95 12.83
C SER A 94 15.44 11.06 13.86
N LEU A 95 14.55 12.00 13.54
CA LEU A 95 14.06 13.01 14.47
C LEU A 95 13.34 12.41 15.69
N GLU A 96 12.49 11.40 15.48
CA GLU A 96 11.82 10.69 16.57
C GLU A 96 12.82 9.91 17.45
N GLN A 97 13.80 9.26 16.85
CA GLN A 97 14.86 8.53 17.56
C GLN A 97 15.74 9.48 18.40
N ILE A 98 16.08 10.66 17.88
CA ILE A 98 16.81 11.70 18.61
C ILE A 98 16.00 12.23 19.79
N ALA A 99 14.70 12.49 19.57
CA ALA A 99 13.82 12.96 20.63
C ALA A 99 13.72 11.94 21.78
N GLU A 100 13.63 10.65 21.46
CA GLU A 100 13.66 9.57 22.45
C GLU A 100 15.01 9.52 23.19
N LEU A 101 16.12 9.56 22.47
CA LEU A 101 17.47 9.51 23.04
C LEU A 101 17.73 10.66 24.04
N LEU A 102 17.24 11.86 23.72
CA LEU A 102 17.39 13.05 24.56
C LEU A 102 16.25 13.24 25.57
N ASN A 103 15.27 12.34 25.57
CA ASN A 103 14.04 12.45 26.37
C ASN A 103 13.31 13.80 26.16
N VAL A 104 13.24 14.24 24.91
CA VAL A 104 12.57 15.46 24.45
C VAL A 104 11.22 15.10 23.84
N LYS A 105 10.18 15.86 24.17
CA LYS A 105 8.87 15.71 23.55
C LYS A 105 8.77 16.56 22.29
N LEU A 106 8.55 15.93 21.15
CA LEU A 106 8.33 16.65 19.89
C LEU A 106 7.07 17.53 19.95
N ASN A 107 7.21 18.78 19.50
CA ASN A 107 6.08 19.68 19.29
C ASN A 107 5.35 19.36 17.96
N ARG A 108 4.19 20.00 17.70
CA ARG A 108 3.39 19.73 16.50
C ARG A 108 4.16 19.92 15.19
N ARG A 109 4.98 20.98 15.08
CA ARG A 109 5.80 21.21 13.88
C ARG A 109 6.79 20.06 13.67
N GLN A 110 7.50 19.66 14.71
CA GLN A 110 8.47 18.56 14.64
C GLN A 110 7.80 17.21 14.32
N GLN A 111 6.61 16.95 14.87
CA GLN A 111 5.82 15.75 14.53
C GLN A 111 5.43 15.72 13.04
N LEU A 112 5.07 16.88 12.46
CA LEU A 112 4.79 16.98 11.02
C LEU A 112 6.05 16.73 10.19
N ILE A 113 7.21 17.23 10.63
CA ILE A 113 8.49 17.01 9.93
C ILE A 113 8.86 15.52 9.95
N ALA A 114 8.79 14.86 11.11
CA ALA A 114 9.00 13.41 11.22
C ALA A 114 8.01 12.60 10.37
N ALA A 115 6.74 13.01 10.29
CA ALA A 115 5.77 12.36 9.43
C ALA A 115 6.09 12.55 7.94
N ASN A 116 6.45 13.77 7.52
CA ASN A 116 6.86 14.08 6.16
C ASN A 116 8.05 13.20 5.72
N ASP A 117 9.03 13.06 6.59
CA ASP A 117 10.23 12.28 6.32
C ASP A 117 9.92 10.77 6.14
N ARG A 118 9.12 10.18 7.04
CA ARG A 118 8.73 8.76 6.93
C ARG A 118 7.87 8.41 5.72
N GLY A 119 6.94 9.29 5.34
CA GLY A 119 5.87 8.91 4.42
C GLY A 119 5.27 10.05 3.62
N HIS A 120 5.98 11.18 3.51
CA HIS A 120 5.62 12.32 2.67
C HIS A 120 4.21 12.85 2.99
N ILE A 121 3.45 13.26 1.98
CA ILE A 121 2.09 13.78 2.12
C ILE A 121 1.13 12.72 2.71
N SER A 122 1.36 11.43 2.50
CA SER A 122 0.48 10.37 3.06
C SER A 122 0.55 10.35 4.58
N ALA A 123 1.76 10.27 5.14
CA ALA A 123 1.96 10.24 6.58
C ALA A 123 1.52 11.55 7.26
N LEU A 124 1.69 12.70 6.60
CA LEU A 124 1.12 13.97 7.07
C LEU A 124 -0.40 13.90 7.22
N LYS A 125 -1.10 13.32 6.22
CA LYS A 125 -2.56 13.16 6.27
C LYS A 125 -2.99 12.17 7.35
N GLU A 126 -2.23 11.10 7.57
CA GLU A 126 -2.50 10.10 8.61
C GLU A 126 -2.48 10.70 10.03
N ILE A 127 -1.63 11.70 10.28
CA ILE A 127 -1.61 12.45 11.55
C ILE A 127 -2.51 13.69 11.56
N CYS A 128 -3.51 13.71 10.66
CA CYS A 128 -4.52 14.75 10.53
C CYS A 128 -3.93 16.15 10.29
N ALA A 129 -2.86 16.27 9.48
CA ALA A 129 -2.37 17.57 9.05
C ALA A 129 -3.38 18.28 8.15
N SER A 130 -3.58 19.57 8.38
CA SER A 130 -4.36 20.44 7.51
C SER A 130 -3.63 20.69 6.19
N GLU A 131 -4.37 21.10 5.15
CA GLU A 131 -3.78 21.47 3.85
C GLU A 131 -2.79 22.65 3.95
N ASN A 132 -2.92 23.51 4.97
CA ASN A 132 -1.95 24.57 5.24
C ASN A 132 -0.66 24.01 5.84
N GLU A 133 -0.76 23.14 6.85
CA GLU A 133 0.40 22.46 7.44
C GLU A 133 1.16 21.64 6.39
N ILE A 134 0.43 20.88 5.57
CA ILE A 134 1.04 20.09 4.48
C ILE A 134 1.81 21.01 3.53
N ARG A 135 1.18 22.09 3.02
CA ARG A 135 1.84 23.02 2.10
C ARG A 135 3.08 23.68 2.72
N GLU A 136 2.99 24.09 3.99
CA GLU A 136 4.11 24.72 4.69
C GLU A 136 5.29 23.76 4.87
N ILE A 137 5.03 22.54 5.35
CA ILE A 137 6.07 21.54 5.59
C ILE A 137 6.70 21.09 4.28
N ARG A 138 5.89 20.80 3.25
CA ARG A 138 6.40 20.45 1.92
C ARG A 138 7.24 21.55 1.29
N LYS A 139 6.84 22.82 1.46
CA LYS A 139 7.64 23.95 1.00
C LYS A 139 8.98 24.00 1.73
N LYS A 140 8.97 23.97 3.07
CA LYS A 140 10.20 24.01 3.87
C LYS A 140 11.16 22.86 3.57
N ASP A 141 10.63 21.68 3.29
CA ASP A 141 11.42 20.50 2.93
C ASP A 141 12.11 20.67 1.57
N LYS A 142 11.36 21.16 0.57
CA LYS A 142 11.93 21.50 -0.73
C LYS A 142 12.98 22.61 -0.63
N ASP A 143 12.71 23.66 0.15
CA ASP A 143 13.66 24.74 0.39
C ASP A 143 14.96 24.20 1.03
N ALA A 144 14.85 23.30 2.01
CA ALA A 144 16.00 22.65 2.66
C ALA A 144 16.81 21.77 1.70
N GLN A 145 16.14 21.09 0.77
CA GLN A 145 16.77 20.28 -0.29
C GLN A 145 17.36 21.15 -1.42
N GLY A 146 17.22 22.47 -1.36
CA GLY A 146 17.74 23.41 -2.35
C GLY A 146 16.95 23.41 -3.65
N VAL A 147 15.63 23.16 -3.60
CA VAL A 147 14.72 23.32 -4.73
C VAL A 147 14.53 24.82 -5.01
N THR A 148 14.67 25.20 -6.28
CA THR A 148 14.51 26.58 -6.74
C THR A 148 13.17 26.80 -7.45
N GLU A 149 12.81 28.05 -7.72
CA GLU A 149 11.64 28.37 -8.56
C GLU A 149 11.78 27.84 -9.99
N GLU A 150 13.01 27.75 -10.50
CA GLU A 150 13.31 27.13 -11.80
C GLU A 150 13.00 25.63 -11.77
N ASP A 151 13.40 24.92 -10.70
CA ASP A 151 13.07 23.50 -10.53
C ASP A 151 11.55 23.27 -10.49
N GLU A 152 10.79 24.14 -9.81
CA GLU A 152 9.33 24.10 -9.79
C GLU A 152 8.70 24.35 -11.17
N SER A 153 9.32 25.20 -12.00
CA SER A 153 8.90 25.43 -13.39
C SER A 153 9.21 24.21 -14.27
N LEU A 154 10.45 23.73 -14.22
CA LEU A 154 10.91 22.55 -14.97
C LEU A 154 10.13 21.29 -14.60
N ALA A 155 9.67 21.16 -13.37
CA ALA A 155 8.81 20.06 -12.95
C ALA A 155 7.44 20.07 -13.64
N LYS A 156 6.84 21.26 -13.81
CA LYS A 156 5.57 21.41 -14.55
C LYS A 156 5.76 21.10 -16.02
N GLU A 157 6.81 21.64 -16.62
CA GLU A 157 7.20 21.37 -18.02
C GLU A 157 7.47 19.88 -18.23
N SER A 158 8.17 19.21 -17.31
CA SER A 158 8.40 17.76 -17.36
C SER A 158 7.09 16.96 -17.36
N ILE A 159 6.09 17.38 -16.57
CA ILE A 159 4.77 16.73 -16.52
C ILE A 159 3.98 16.98 -17.80
N GLU A 160 4.09 18.17 -18.39
CA GLU A 160 3.35 18.56 -19.59
C GLU A 160 3.93 17.90 -20.85
N GLU A 161 5.26 17.94 -21.01
CA GLU A 161 5.93 17.54 -22.23
C GLU A 161 6.44 16.09 -22.21
N ASN A 162 6.86 15.60 -21.03
CA ASN A 162 7.60 14.33 -20.91
C ASN A 162 6.85 13.23 -20.15
N LYS A 163 5.58 13.45 -19.79
CA LYS A 163 4.75 12.43 -19.15
C LYS A 163 4.24 11.43 -20.18
N ARG A 164 4.41 10.14 -19.88
CA ARG A 164 3.80 9.03 -20.61
C ARG A 164 3.12 8.06 -19.63
N ASP A 165 1.89 7.69 -19.95
CA ASP A 165 1.15 6.69 -19.18
C ASP A 165 1.30 5.31 -19.85
N VAL A 166 1.60 4.30 -19.06
CA VAL A 166 1.67 2.89 -19.47
C VAL A 166 0.72 2.07 -18.61
N ILE A 167 0.47 0.81 -19.00
CA ILE A 167 -0.39 -0.07 -18.22
C ILE A 167 0.19 -0.21 -16.80
N GLY A 168 -0.54 0.32 -15.82
CA GLY A 168 -0.23 0.23 -14.41
C GLY A 168 0.81 1.23 -13.88
N ALA A 169 1.30 2.20 -14.67
CA ALA A 169 2.23 3.22 -14.18
C ALA A 169 2.24 4.52 -15.00
N THR A 170 2.61 5.63 -14.36
CA THR A 170 2.92 6.91 -15.00
C THR A 170 4.42 7.14 -14.97
N ILE A 171 5.01 7.49 -16.11
CA ILE A 171 6.44 7.71 -16.28
C ILE A 171 6.70 9.16 -16.70
N ILE A 172 7.69 9.82 -16.09
CA ILE A 172 8.04 11.21 -16.38
C ILE A 172 9.56 11.33 -16.51
N LYS A 173 10.04 11.80 -17.67
CA LYS A 173 11.44 12.26 -17.80
C LYS A 173 11.54 13.68 -17.22
N SER A 174 12.30 13.84 -16.15
CA SER A 174 12.50 15.13 -15.48
C SER A 174 13.54 15.96 -16.21
N LEU A 175 13.28 17.26 -16.31
CA LEU A 175 14.21 18.29 -16.78
C LEU A 175 15.09 18.87 -15.67
N SER A 176 14.92 18.41 -14.42
CA SER A 176 15.73 18.83 -13.26
C SER A 176 16.29 17.60 -12.53
N ASP A 177 17.33 17.82 -11.73
CA ASP A 177 17.85 16.84 -10.76
C ASP A 177 17.03 16.80 -9.46
N LYS A 178 16.03 17.69 -9.31
CA LYS A 178 15.14 17.77 -8.15
C LYS A 178 13.78 17.14 -8.48
N PHE A 179 13.55 15.93 -7.97
CA PHE A 179 12.30 15.22 -8.23
C PHE A 179 11.15 15.60 -7.28
N SER A 180 11.43 16.19 -6.11
CA SER A 180 10.41 16.50 -5.10
C SER A 180 9.26 17.36 -5.62
N PRO A 181 9.45 18.39 -6.48
CA PRO A 181 8.33 19.11 -7.09
C PRO A 181 7.39 18.23 -7.94
N ILE A 182 7.95 17.30 -8.74
CA ILE A 182 7.15 16.35 -9.53
C ILE A 182 6.36 15.43 -8.60
N THR A 183 7.00 14.94 -7.52
CA THR A 183 6.33 14.05 -6.55
C THR A 183 5.16 14.75 -5.85
N ASP A 184 5.31 16.02 -5.48
CA ASP A 184 4.24 16.83 -4.89
C ASP A 184 3.09 17.00 -5.89
N LEU A 185 3.39 17.39 -7.13
CA LEU A 185 2.39 17.64 -8.19
C LEU A 185 1.65 16.37 -8.62
N MET A 186 2.28 15.21 -8.53
CA MET A 186 1.73 13.91 -8.92
C MET A 186 1.11 13.13 -7.76
N TYR A 187 1.18 13.66 -6.53
CA TYR A 187 0.62 13.00 -5.36
C TYR A 187 -0.89 12.71 -5.54
N GLY A 188 -1.27 11.45 -5.36
CA GLY A 188 -2.65 10.99 -5.49
C GLY A 188 -3.19 10.90 -6.92
N LYS A 189 -2.39 11.22 -7.95
CA LYS A 189 -2.80 11.14 -9.37
C LYS A 189 -2.49 9.80 -10.04
N THR A 190 -1.62 9.01 -9.42
CA THR A 190 -1.22 7.68 -9.91
C THR A 190 -0.82 6.78 -8.75
N ASP A 191 -0.93 5.46 -8.94
CA ASP A 191 -0.52 4.46 -7.94
C ASP A 191 0.92 4.00 -8.09
N ARG A 192 1.50 4.20 -9.26
CA ARG A 192 2.90 3.90 -9.58
C ARG A 192 3.46 5.03 -10.43
N LEU A 193 4.35 5.80 -9.84
CA LEU A 193 5.05 6.90 -10.48
C LEU A 193 6.51 6.52 -10.69
N LEU A 194 7.03 6.74 -11.89
CA LEU A 194 8.44 6.59 -12.20
C LEU A 194 8.98 7.90 -12.77
N ILE A 195 9.86 8.55 -12.03
CA ILE A 195 10.54 9.79 -12.43
C ILE A 195 11.99 9.43 -12.73
N TYR A 196 12.54 9.95 -13.82
CA TYR A 196 13.95 9.73 -14.11
C TYR A 196 14.55 10.90 -14.89
N ASN A 197 15.86 11.04 -14.82
CA ASN A 197 16.64 11.88 -15.72
C ASN A 197 17.87 11.09 -16.19
N ASP A 198 18.88 11.75 -16.75
CA ASP A 198 20.05 11.04 -17.29
C ASP A 198 20.96 10.43 -16.20
N ASN A 199 20.80 10.85 -14.94
CA ASN A 199 21.68 10.50 -13.83
C ASN A 199 20.99 9.74 -12.70
N SER A 200 19.66 9.68 -12.68
CA SER A 200 18.92 9.12 -11.55
C SER A 200 17.51 8.69 -11.92
N LEU A 201 16.96 7.82 -11.08
CA LEU A 201 15.59 7.31 -11.19
C LEU A 201 14.97 7.22 -9.80
N LEU A 202 13.70 7.60 -9.69
CA LEU A 202 12.87 7.47 -8.51
C LEU A 202 11.53 6.83 -8.87
N TYR A 203 11.28 5.68 -8.28
CA TYR A 203 10.01 5.00 -8.30
C TYR A 203 9.24 5.28 -7.01
N ILE A 204 7.93 5.51 -7.10
CA ILE A 204 7.01 5.68 -5.96
C ILE A 204 5.75 4.86 -6.22
N GLY A 205 5.41 3.92 -5.34
CA GLY A 205 4.19 3.14 -5.46
C GLY A 205 4.26 1.70 -4.98
N TYR A 206 3.24 0.92 -5.32
CA TYR A 206 3.15 -0.50 -4.98
C TYR A 206 4.05 -1.39 -5.83
N GLY A 207 4.76 -2.32 -5.19
CA GLY A 207 5.65 -3.26 -5.87
C GLY A 207 7.13 -2.96 -5.65
N LYS A 208 7.45 -1.96 -4.81
CA LYS A 208 8.80 -1.66 -4.30
C LYS A 208 9.60 -2.92 -3.90
N PRO A 209 9.06 -3.92 -3.17
CA PRO A 209 9.83 -5.12 -2.82
C PRO A 209 10.38 -5.89 -4.03
N LYS A 210 9.69 -5.86 -5.18
CA LYS A 210 10.18 -6.49 -6.42
C LYS A 210 11.43 -5.77 -6.95
N LEU A 211 11.46 -4.44 -6.87
CA LEU A 211 12.61 -3.63 -7.28
C LEU A 211 13.78 -3.82 -6.33
N VAL A 212 13.55 -3.79 -5.01
CA VAL A 212 14.58 -4.04 -3.99
C VAL A 212 15.23 -5.40 -4.21
N LYS A 213 14.43 -6.46 -4.40
CA LYS A 213 14.94 -7.81 -4.68
C LYS A 213 15.74 -7.88 -5.99
N LYS A 214 15.27 -7.20 -7.05
CA LYS A 214 15.93 -7.22 -8.35
C LYS A 214 17.29 -6.49 -8.32
N TYR A 215 17.36 -5.38 -7.59
CA TYR A 215 18.52 -4.49 -7.56
C TYR A 215 19.29 -4.58 -6.22
N GLU A 216 19.18 -5.71 -5.51
CA GLU A 216 19.80 -5.95 -4.19
C GLU A 216 21.30 -5.57 -4.17
N LYS A 217 22.07 -6.03 -5.17
CA LYS A 217 23.50 -5.69 -5.28
C LYS A 217 23.79 -4.20 -5.42
N ILE A 218 22.88 -3.44 -6.01
CA ILE A 218 23.00 -1.98 -6.18
C ILE A 218 22.66 -1.27 -4.87
N VAL A 219 21.68 -1.80 -4.13
CA VAL A 219 21.35 -1.37 -2.76
C VAL A 219 22.54 -1.61 -1.83
N ASP A 220 23.12 -2.81 -1.83
CA ASP A 220 24.32 -3.15 -1.03
C ASP A 220 25.53 -2.27 -1.41
N GLY A 221 25.62 -1.91 -2.69
CA GLY A 221 26.61 -0.97 -3.21
C GLY A 221 26.33 0.50 -2.88
N HIS A 222 25.27 0.81 -2.12
CA HIS A 222 24.84 2.16 -1.75
C HIS A 222 24.57 3.09 -2.94
N LYS A 223 24.21 2.51 -4.09
CA LYS A 223 23.80 3.24 -5.30
C LYS A 223 22.29 3.25 -5.51
N ALA A 224 21.55 2.47 -4.72
CA ALA A 224 20.10 2.48 -4.65
C ALA A 224 19.63 2.58 -3.20
N PHE A 225 18.45 3.13 -2.99
CA PHE A 225 17.84 3.36 -1.69
C PHE A 225 16.33 3.15 -1.74
N TYR A 226 15.72 2.80 -0.62
CA TYR A 226 14.28 2.59 -0.53
C TYR A 226 13.74 2.94 0.86
N GLY A 227 12.43 3.21 0.91
CA GLY A 227 11.73 3.56 2.15
C GLY A 227 10.24 3.76 1.93
N GLY A 228 9.54 4.34 2.92
CA GLY A 228 8.13 4.75 2.79
C GLY A 228 7.10 3.62 2.84
N GLY A 229 7.45 2.43 3.33
CA GLY A 229 6.51 1.35 3.60
C GLY A 229 5.91 0.70 2.33
N LYS A 230 4.61 0.33 2.38
CA LYS A 230 3.94 -0.48 1.33
C LYS A 230 3.74 0.27 0.01
N LYS A 231 3.38 1.56 0.06
CA LYS A 231 3.31 2.48 -1.09
C LYS A 231 4.52 3.42 -1.05
N GLY A 232 5.70 2.82 -0.85
CA GLY A 232 6.95 3.51 -0.62
C GLY A 232 7.68 3.91 -1.90
N TYR A 233 8.96 4.23 -1.76
CA TYR A 233 9.82 4.66 -2.85
C TYR A 233 11.04 3.75 -3.03
N PHE A 234 11.57 3.72 -4.25
CA PHE A 234 12.84 3.10 -4.61
C PHE A 234 13.59 4.07 -5.53
N GLY A 235 14.76 4.54 -5.11
CA GLY A 235 15.61 5.44 -5.87
C GLY A 235 16.93 4.80 -6.26
N MET A 236 17.51 5.24 -7.38
CA MET A 236 18.80 4.78 -7.85
C MET A 236 19.58 5.92 -8.50
N LEU A 237 20.85 6.04 -8.13
CA LEU A 237 21.83 6.94 -8.76
C LEU A 237 22.58 6.17 -9.85
N ILE A 238 22.72 6.79 -11.01
CA ILE A 238 23.20 6.13 -12.21
C ILE A 238 24.21 7.04 -12.91
N GLU A 239 25.49 6.74 -12.71
CA GLU A 239 26.59 7.56 -13.22
C GLU A 239 26.87 7.24 -14.69
N ASN A 240 27.12 8.27 -15.51
CA ASN A 240 27.64 8.17 -16.88
C ASN A 240 26.76 7.39 -17.87
N ASN A 241 25.44 7.54 -17.77
CA ASN A 241 24.53 6.92 -18.73
C ASN A 241 24.26 7.81 -19.94
N ASN A 242 23.99 7.16 -21.07
CA ASN A 242 23.36 7.80 -22.22
C ASN A 242 21.85 7.56 -22.20
N GLU A 243 21.13 8.35 -23.00
CA GLU A 243 19.66 8.30 -23.08
C GLU A 243 19.12 6.89 -23.40
N GLU A 244 19.80 6.14 -24.27
CA GLU A 244 19.39 4.78 -24.62
C GLU A 244 19.47 3.81 -23.43
N THR A 245 20.51 3.95 -22.60
CA THR A 245 20.70 3.13 -21.40
C THR A 245 19.64 3.43 -20.35
N MET A 246 19.33 4.71 -20.14
CA MET A 246 18.25 5.12 -19.24
C MET A 246 16.90 4.60 -19.71
N LYS A 247 16.62 4.67 -21.01
CA LYS A 247 15.36 4.15 -21.56
C LYS A 247 15.22 2.64 -21.33
N LYS A 248 16.28 1.86 -21.58
CA LYS A 248 16.30 0.41 -21.32
C LYS A 248 16.04 0.11 -19.85
N LEU A 249 16.68 0.86 -18.95
CA LEU A 249 16.49 0.69 -17.51
C LEU A 249 15.05 1.01 -17.08
N VAL A 250 14.47 2.10 -17.59
CA VAL A 250 13.07 2.48 -17.31
C VAL A 250 12.13 1.36 -17.76
N ASP A 251 12.32 0.85 -18.97
CA ASP A 251 11.49 -0.23 -19.50
C ASP A 251 11.66 -1.53 -18.66
N GLU A 252 12.88 -1.82 -18.22
CA GLU A 252 13.21 -2.94 -17.33
C GLU A 252 12.55 -2.81 -15.93
N VAL A 253 12.53 -1.61 -15.35
CA VAL A 253 11.84 -1.33 -14.07
C VAL A 253 10.35 -1.60 -14.21
N ILE A 254 9.72 -1.13 -15.29
CA ILE A 254 8.30 -1.35 -15.56
C ILE A 254 8.00 -2.83 -15.77
N GLU A 255 8.80 -3.53 -16.57
CA GLU A 255 8.64 -4.97 -16.78
C GLU A 255 8.73 -5.73 -15.44
N THR A 256 9.66 -5.34 -14.56
CA THR A 256 9.82 -5.95 -13.23
C THR A 256 8.57 -5.76 -12.36
N LEU A 257 7.98 -4.57 -12.38
CA LEU A 257 6.77 -4.27 -11.61
C LEU A 257 5.54 -5.01 -12.15
N ASN A 258 5.45 -5.13 -13.46
CA ASN A 258 4.34 -5.77 -14.17
C ASN A 258 4.51 -7.29 -14.29
N LYS A 259 5.68 -7.84 -13.95
CA LYS A 259 5.86 -9.29 -13.85
C LYS A 259 4.96 -9.82 -12.74
N GLU A 260 3.87 -10.46 -13.14
CA GLU A 260 2.97 -11.15 -12.23
C GLU A 260 3.74 -12.29 -11.55
N GLU A 261 3.77 -12.28 -10.22
CA GLU A 261 3.70 -13.57 -9.52
C GLU A 261 2.28 -14.07 -9.81
N ASN A 262 2.10 -15.36 -10.09
CA ASN A 262 0.84 -15.98 -10.53
C ASN A 262 -0.31 -15.86 -9.49
N GLU A 263 -0.66 -14.67 -9.03
CA GLU A 263 -1.87 -14.40 -8.28
C GLU A 263 -3.01 -14.31 -9.30
N LYS A 264 -3.72 -15.42 -9.44
CA LYS A 264 -4.98 -15.46 -10.19
C LYS A 264 -5.90 -14.36 -9.65
N ILE A 265 -6.20 -13.38 -10.49
CA ILE A 265 -7.23 -12.38 -10.19
C ILE A 265 -8.58 -13.09 -10.35
N TYR A 266 -9.31 -13.22 -9.25
CA TYR A 266 -10.67 -13.75 -9.26
C TYR A 266 -11.67 -12.59 -9.30
N SER A 267 -12.61 -12.65 -10.25
CA SER A 267 -13.76 -11.76 -10.28
C SER A 267 -15.01 -12.60 -10.00
N TYR A 268 -15.66 -12.33 -8.87
CA TYR A 268 -16.87 -13.04 -8.46
C TYR A 268 -18.11 -12.32 -9.00
N HIS A 269 -18.98 -13.05 -9.68
CA HIS A 269 -20.20 -12.52 -10.28
C HIS A 269 -21.41 -13.37 -9.88
N ILE A 270 -22.47 -12.70 -9.41
CA ILE A 270 -23.77 -13.32 -9.16
C ILE A 270 -24.64 -13.10 -10.38
N PHE A 271 -25.16 -14.18 -10.96
CA PHE A 271 -26.12 -14.12 -12.06
C PHE A 271 -27.51 -14.55 -11.57
N LEU A 272 -28.45 -13.62 -11.56
CA LEU A 272 -29.84 -13.87 -11.20
C LEU A 272 -30.67 -14.10 -12.46
N PHE A 273 -31.11 -15.35 -12.65
CA PHE A 273 -31.98 -15.71 -13.77
C PHE A 273 -33.42 -15.95 -13.29
N PRO A 274 -34.40 -15.14 -13.71
CA PRO A 274 -35.78 -15.44 -13.44
C PRO A 274 -36.19 -16.67 -14.24
N PHE A 275 -36.77 -17.67 -13.58
CA PHE A 275 -37.33 -18.84 -14.23
C PHE A 275 -38.84 -18.93 -14.00
N LYS A 276 -39.53 -19.49 -14.99
CA LYS A 276 -40.95 -19.85 -14.90
C LYS A 276 -41.06 -21.35 -14.95
N TRP A 277 -41.56 -21.97 -13.88
CA TRP A 277 -41.96 -23.37 -13.95
C TRP A 277 -43.36 -23.49 -14.59
N LYS A 278 -43.63 -24.63 -15.22
CA LYS A 278 -44.95 -25.04 -15.67
C LYS A 278 -45.23 -26.42 -15.11
N HIS A 279 -46.44 -26.62 -14.63
CA HIS A 279 -46.85 -27.91 -14.09
C HIS A 279 -47.51 -28.71 -15.21
N TRP A 280 -46.85 -29.74 -15.71
CA TRP A 280 -47.32 -30.55 -16.86
C TRP A 280 -48.42 -31.55 -16.48
N ASP A 281 -48.52 -31.93 -15.20
CA ASP A 281 -49.42 -32.99 -14.71
C ASP A 281 -50.66 -32.52 -13.92
N VAL A 282 -51.09 -31.26 -14.07
CA VAL A 282 -52.26 -30.79 -13.31
C VAL A 282 -53.56 -30.96 -14.09
N LYS A 283 -54.56 -31.61 -13.47
CA LYS A 283 -55.92 -31.66 -14.00
C LYS A 283 -56.52 -30.24 -14.01
N ASN A 284 -57.25 -29.90 -15.09
CA ASN A 284 -57.80 -28.56 -15.28
C ASN A 284 -58.69 -28.07 -14.11
N GLU A 285 -59.31 -29.01 -13.39
CA GLU A 285 -60.26 -28.79 -12.31
C GLU A 285 -59.62 -28.36 -10.97
N GLU A 286 -58.29 -28.46 -10.82
CA GLU A 286 -57.61 -28.05 -9.58
C GLU A 286 -57.53 -26.52 -9.42
N THR A 287 -57.65 -26.04 -8.18
CA THR A 287 -57.52 -24.61 -7.88
C THR A 287 -56.09 -24.13 -8.11
N LEU A 288 -55.89 -22.82 -8.36
CA LEU A 288 -54.54 -22.21 -8.41
C LEU A 288 -53.76 -22.50 -7.12
N LYS A 289 -54.42 -22.50 -5.96
CA LYS A 289 -53.78 -22.82 -4.68
C LYS A 289 -53.23 -24.24 -4.66
N ASP A 290 -53.95 -25.21 -5.23
CA ASP A 290 -53.50 -26.61 -5.32
C ASP A 290 -52.36 -26.76 -6.34
N LYS A 291 -52.44 -26.04 -7.46
CA LYS A 291 -51.42 -26.01 -8.54
C LYS A 291 -50.05 -25.48 -8.10
N PHE A 292 -50.01 -24.60 -7.10
CA PHE A 292 -48.81 -23.91 -6.64
C PHE A 292 -48.45 -24.23 -5.18
N LYS A 293 -48.88 -25.38 -4.64
CA LYS A 293 -48.43 -25.85 -3.33
C LYS A 293 -46.93 -26.15 -3.37
N VAL A 294 -46.17 -25.37 -2.59
CA VAL A 294 -44.71 -25.49 -2.49
C VAL A 294 -44.30 -26.87 -1.97
N GLU A 295 -45.11 -27.51 -1.13
CA GLU A 295 -44.87 -28.86 -0.62
C GLU A 295 -44.88 -29.91 -1.73
N TYR A 296 -45.75 -29.76 -2.73
CA TYR A 296 -45.78 -30.65 -3.88
C TYR A 296 -44.54 -30.49 -4.75
N PHE A 297 -44.14 -29.24 -5.01
CA PHE A 297 -42.91 -28.93 -5.74
C PHE A 297 -41.68 -29.52 -5.02
N ARG A 298 -41.57 -29.28 -3.71
CA ARG A 298 -40.52 -29.85 -2.86
C ARG A 298 -40.52 -31.38 -2.96
N GLY A 299 -41.70 -32.00 -2.85
CA GLY A 299 -41.88 -33.42 -3.05
C GLY A 299 -41.32 -33.87 -4.39
N LYS A 300 -41.72 -33.26 -5.50
CA LYS A 300 -41.25 -33.66 -6.84
C LYS A 300 -39.77 -33.42 -7.09
N LEU A 301 -39.21 -32.32 -6.61
CA LEU A 301 -37.79 -32.00 -6.77
C LEU A 301 -36.89 -32.97 -5.98
N LEU A 302 -37.38 -33.48 -4.85
CA LEU A 302 -36.63 -34.34 -3.93
C LEU A 302 -37.03 -35.83 -3.98
N ALA A 303 -38.13 -36.20 -4.65
CA ALA A 303 -38.69 -37.56 -4.63
C ALA A 303 -38.11 -38.52 -5.68
N ASP A 304 -37.30 -38.04 -6.61
CA ASP A 304 -36.53 -38.96 -7.45
C ASP A 304 -35.54 -39.70 -6.56
N GLU A 305 -35.48 -41.03 -6.73
CA GLU A 305 -34.70 -42.01 -5.95
C GLU A 305 -33.48 -41.39 -5.25
N PRO A 306 -33.16 -41.72 -3.98
CA PRO A 306 -32.14 -41.04 -3.16
C PRO A 306 -30.72 -40.92 -3.75
N ASN A 307 -30.46 -41.47 -4.94
CA ASN A 307 -29.23 -41.34 -5.73
C ASN A 307 -29.42 -40.69 -7.13
N LYS A 308 -30.58 -40.13 -7.46
CA LYS A 308 -30.89 -39.50 -8.77
C LYS A 308 -31.15 -38.00 -8.70
N THR A 309 -31.74 -37.50 -7.61
CA THR A 309 -31.91 -36.04 -7.47
C THR A 309 -30.57 -35.39 -7.15
N LYS A 310 -30.20 -34.41 -7.98
CA LYS A 310 -29.02 -33.57 -7.75
C LYS A 310 -29.35 -32.31 -6.98
N TRP A 311 -30.60 -32.12 -6.56
CA TRP A 311 -31.01 -30.98 -5.76
C TRP A 311 -31.16 -31.41 -4.31
N GLU A 312 -30.65 -30.60 -3.38
CA GLU A 312 -30.95 -30.74 -1.97
C GLU A 312 -31.60 -29.48 -1.42
N ARG A 313 -32.49 -29.66 -0.45
CA ARG A 313 -32.98 -28.55 0.35
C ARG A 313 -31.97 -28.30 1.46
N LYS A 314 -31.38 -27.11 1.47
CA LYS A 314 -30.45 -26.67 2.49
C LYS A 314 -30.88 -25.30 2.95
N GLN A 315 -31.06 -25.13 4.25
CA GLN A 315 -31.37 -23.80 4.79
C GLN A 315 -30.21 -22.87 4.46
N PHE A 316 -30.54 -21.65 4.03
CA PHE A 316 -29.51 -20.67 3.76
C PHE A 316 -28.70 -20.36 5.03
N SER A 317 -27.41 -20.66 4.99
CA SER A 317 -26.45 -20.36 6.06
C SER A 317 -25.50 -19.27 5.59
N LEU A 318 -25.19 -18.36 6.51
CA LEU A 318 -24.36 -17.20 6.24
C LEU A 318 -23.17 -17.24 7.19
N ASP A 319 -22.08 -17.85 6.73
CA ASP A 319 -20.86 -18.00 7.55
C ASP A 319 -20.10 -16.67 7.67
N TYR A 320 -20.14 -15.85 6.60
CA TYR A 320 -19.47 -14.55 6.52
C TYR A 320 -20.37 -13.53 5.81
N TYR A 321 -20.90 -12.55 6.55
CA TYR A 321 -21.86 -11.57 6.05
C TYR A 321 -21.31 -10.63 4.99
N ASP A 322 -20.02 -10.33 5.04
CA ASP A 322 -19.28 -9.49 4.10
C ASP A 322 -19.13 -10.10 2.70
N GLN A 323 -19.36 -11.40 2.54
CA GLN A 323 -19.27 -12.10 1.26
C GLN A 323 -20.55 -12.01 0.41
N TYR A 324 -21.66 -11.54 0.98
CA TYR A 324 -22.95 -11.46 0.31
C TYR A 324 -23.43 -10.02 0.21
N ASN A 325 -23.06 -9.36 -0.89
CA ASN A 325 -23.43 -7.96 -1.16
C ASN A 325 -24.93 -7.69 -1.01
N GLU A 326 -25.78 -8.63 -1.47
CA GLU A 326 -27.24 -8.51 -1.40
C GLU A 326 -27.76 -8.51 0.05
N TYR A 327 -27.16 -9.33 0.92
CA TYR A 327 -27.50 -9.37 2.33
C TYR A 327 -27.12 -8.07 3.05
N ASN A 328 -25.99 -7.46 2.68
CA ASN A 328 -25.59 -6.17 3.25
C ASN A 328 -26.37 -4.99 2.66
N TYR A 329 -26.83 -5.11 1.42
CA TYR A 329 -27.48 -4.03 0.68
C TYR A 329 -28.97 -3.87 1.06
N PHE A 330 -29.70 -4.98 1.21
CA PHE A 330 -31.15 -4.94 1.44
C PHE A 330 -31.52 -4.74 2.92
N TYR A 331 -32.61 -4.01 3.17
CA TYR A 331 -33.20 -3.84 4.50
C TYR A 331 -33.65 -5.17 5.12
N GLU A 332 -33.72 -5.21 6.46
CA GLU A 332 -34.10 -6.40 7.23
C GLU A 332 -35.39 -7.08 6.74
N TYR A 333 -36.47 -6.32 6.54
CA TYR A 333 -37.75 -6.85 6.08
C TYR A 333 -37.69 -7.44 4.65
N VAL A 334 -36.72 -7.03 3.83
CA VAL A 334 -36.48 -7.61 2.49
C VAL A 334 -35.70 -8.92 2.64
N ARG A 335 -34.72 -8.97 3.56
CA ARG A 335 -33.98 -10.21 3.84
C ARG A 335 -34.90 -11.30 4.38
N GLU A 336 -35.88 -10.94 5.21
CA GLU A 336 -36.91 -11.85 5.73
C GLU A 336 -37.72 -12.55 4.62
N ILE A 337 -37.82 -11.98 3.42
CA ILE A 337 -38.56 -12.57 2.30
C ILE A 337 -37.67 -13.20 1.21
N LEU A 338 -36.35 -13.01 1.28
CA LEU A 338 -35.39 -13.51 0.29
C LEU A 338 -34.72 -14.82 0.71
N TYR A 339 -34.52 -15.03 2.01
CA TYR A 339 -33.76 -16.18 2.52
C TYR A 339 -34.64 -17.07 3.40
N ASP A 340 -34.54 -18.40 3.23
CA ASP A 340 -35.14 -19.34 4.17
C ASP A 340 -34.22 -19.40 5.41
N LEU A 341 -34.75 -18.95 6.54
CA LEU A 341 -33.90 -18.42 7.60
C LEU A 341 -33.18 -19.54 8.37
N GLY A 342 -31.89 -19.76 8.09
CA GLY A 342 -31.01 -20.52 8.98
C GLY A 342 -30.87 -19.86 10.36
N GLU A 343 -30.43 -20.63 11.37
CA GLU A 343 -30.29 -20.15 12.77
C GLU A 343 -29.30 -18.98 12.94
N ASN A 344 -28.39 -18.80 11.98
CA ASN A 344 -27.27 -17.86 12.06
C ASN A 344 -27.54 -16.46 11.45
N LEU A 345 -28.79 -16.12 11.11
CA LEU A 345 -29.14 -14.85 10.48
C LEU A 345 -29.46 -13.74 11.50
N LYS A 346 -29.07 -12.49 11.21
CA LYS A 346 -29.31 -11.31 12.07
C LYS A 346 -30.76 -10.77 12.01
N THR A 347 -31.71 -11.56 11.51
CA THR A 347 -33.10 -11.14 11.25
C THR A 347 -34.07 -11.97 12.09
N LYS A 348 -35.17 -11.38 12.57
CA LYS A 348 -36.16 -12.11 13.38
C LYS A 348 -36.79 -13.25 12.58
N GLN A 349 -36.70 -14.46 13.10
CA GLN A 349 -37.34 -15.63 12.50
C GLN A 349 -38.86 -15.54 12.64
N THR A 350 -39.58 -15.62 11.52
CA THR A 350 -41.02 -15.87 11.53
C THR A 350 -41.26 -17.37 11.31
N LYS A 351 -42.17 -17.97 12.08
CA LYS A 351 -42.41 -19.43 12.08
C LYS A 351 -42.96 -20.00 10.75
N ASP A 352 -43.29 -19.13 9.80
CA ASP A 352 -43.97 -19.50 8.56
C ASP A 352 -43.10 -19.29 7.29
N ASN A 353 -41.90 -18.71 7.41
CA ASN A 353 -41.02 -18.48 6.25
C ASN A 353 -40.58 -19.79 5.56
N ASP A 354 -40.30 -20.85 6.32
CA ASP A 354 -39.92 -22.18 5.82
C ASP A 354 -41.03 -22.88 4.99
N LYS A 355 -42.26 -22.34 5.02
CA LYS A 355 -43.39 -22.80 4.21
C LYS A 355 -43.50 -22.04 2.89
N LEU A 356 -42.92 -20.84 2.79
CA LEU A 356 -43.03 -19.94 1.65
C LEU A 356 -41.74 -19.88 0.83
N ILE A 357 -40.59 -19.79 1.50
CA ILE A 357 -39.26 -19.65 0.88
C ILE A 357 -38.54 -20.99 1.02
N ASN A 358 -37.93 -21.43 -0.08
CA ASN A 358 -37.14 -22.65 -0.10
C ASN A 358 -35.86 -22.39 -0.86
N HIS A 359 -34.73 -22.63 -0.20
CA HIS A 359 -33.44 -22.66 -0.82
C HIS A 359 -33.10 -24.10 -1.21
N PHE A 360 -32.69 -24.25 -2.47
CA PHE A 360 -32.26 -25.53 -3.02
C PHE A 360 -30.87 -25.33 -3.64
N GLU A 361 -29.95 -26.20 -3.26
CA GLU A 361 -28.60 -26.24 -3.85
C GLU A 361 -28.53 -27.42 -4.83
N TYR A 362 -27.89 -27.19 -5.98
CA TYR A 362 -27.60 -28.25 -6.93
C TYR A 362 -26.22 -28.84 -6.63
N LYS A 363 -26.17 -30.14 -6.35
CA LYS A 363 -24.95 -30.92 -6.16
C LYS A 363 -24.20 -31.07 -7.46
N LEU A 364 -23.15 -30.28 -7.59
CA LEU A 364 -22.19 -30.38 -8.67
C LEU A 364 -21.32 -31.64 -8.47
N PRO A 365 -20.96 -32.37 -9.55
CA PRO A 365 -19.99 -33.45 -9.45
C PRO A 365 -18.63 -32.95 -8.94
N GLU A 366 -18.13 -33.54 -7.84
CA GLU A 366 -16.84 -33.16 -7.23
C GLU A 366 -15.63 -33.55 -8.10
N ASP A 367 -15.80 -34.45 -9.07
CA ASP A 367 -14.73 -35.00 -9.91
C ASP A 367 -14.52 -34.24 -11.23
N LYS A 368 -15.25 -33.13 -11.45
CA LYS A 368 -15.26 -32.43 -12.74
C LYS A 368 -15.23 -30.93 -12.57
N THR A 369 -14.38 -30.29 -13.36
CA THR A 369 -14.47 -28.85 -13.60
C THR A 369 -15.69 -28.56 -14.47
N LEU A 370 -16.56 -27.68 -13.99
CA LEU A 370 -17.79 -27.30 -14.67
C LEU A 370 -17.69 -25.86 -15.16
N PHE A 371 -18.40 -25.57 -16.26
CA PHE A 371 -18.37 -24.24 -16.86
C PHE A 371 -19.77 -23.81 -17.29
N TYR A 372 -20.13 -22.55 -17.03
CA TYR A 372 -21.19 -21.88 -17.77
C TYR A 372 -20.65 -21.48 -19.16
N ASN A 373 -21.36 -21.89 -20.21
CA ASN A 373 -21.04 -21.52 -21.58
C ASN A 373 -21.86 -20.29 -21.97
N ILE A 374 -21.20 -19.15 -22.10
CA ILE A 374 -21.82 -17.89 -22.49
C ILE A 374 -21.55 -17.65 -23.97
N LYS A 375 -22.59 -17.75 -24.78
CA LYS A 375 -22.52 -17.40 -26.21
C LYS A 375 -23.03 -15.98 -26.40
N LEU A 376 -22.21 -15.11 -26.97
CA LEU A 376 -22.64 -13.76 -27.33
C LEU A 376 -23.38 -13.78 -28.68
N CYS A 377 -24.37 -12.90 -28.82
CA CYS A 377 -25.11 -12.69 -30.07
C CYS A 377 -24.37 -11.68 -30.97
N ASP A 378 -23.10 -11.90 -31.24
CA ASP A 378 -22.30 -11.14 -32.21
C ASP A 378 -21.98 -11.99 -33.45
N SER A 379 -21.46 -11.33 -34.49
CA SER A 379 -21.24 -11.94 -35.81
C SER A 379 -20.21 -13.07 -35.82
N LYS A 380 -19.47 -13.25 -34.72
CA LYS A 380 -18.57 -14.38 -34.47
C LYS A 380 -19.15 -15.19 -33.31
N SER A 381 -19.57 -16.43 -33.54
CA SER A 381 -20.03 -17.35 -32.46
C SER A 381 -18.88 -17.74 -31.53
N THR A 382 -18.42 -16.80 -30.71
CA THR A 382 -17.45 -17.05 -29.65
C THR A 382 -18.21 -17.56 -28.43
N ILE A 383 -17.77 -18.68 -27.87
CA ILE A 383 -18.29 -19.25 -26.63
C ILE A 383 -17.27 -18.95 -25.54
N TYR A 384 -17.71 -18.29 -24.48
CA TYR A 384 -16.92 -18.03 -23.28
C TYR A 384 -17.25 -19.07 -22.22
N ASN A 385 -16.23 -19.56 -21.53
CA ASN A 385 -16.38 -20.52 -20.44
C ASN A 385 -16.12 -19.80 -19.12
N LEU A 386 -17.13 -19.77 -18.26
CA LEU A 386 -17.00 -19.32 -16.88
C LEU A 386 -16.96 -20.55 -15.98
N GLU A 387 -15.79 -20.84 -15.40
CA GLU A 387 -15.58 -21.95 -14.47
C GLU A 387 -16.46 -21.77 -13.22
N ILE A 388 -17.07 -22.87 -12.77
CA ILE A 388 -17.85 -22.92 -11.54
C ILE A 388 -16.93 -23.47 -10.46
N ASP A 389 -16.71 -22.66 -9.41
CA ASP A 389 -15.97 -23.03 -8.20
C ASP A 389 -16.79 -23.97 -7.31
#